data_AF-A0A348MLR1-F1
#
_entry.id   AF-A0A348MLR1-F1
#
_cell.length_a   1.000
_cell.length_b   1.000
_cell.length_c   1.000
_cell.angle_alpha   90.00
_cell.angle_beta   90.00
_cell.angle_gamma   90.00
#
_symmetry.space_group_name_H-M   'P 1'
#
loop_
_entity.id
_entity.type
_entity.pdbx_description
1 polymer ?
#
loop_
_entity_poly.entity_id
_entity_poly.type
_entity_poly.pdbx_seq_one_letter_code
_entity_poly.pdbx_strand_id
1 'polypeptide(L)'
;MNIKKDILKCTNCKNVVEILRKGDGELFCCGKPMVKEESKNNDNGVEKHLPVIKEKETYFEIAVGEVEHPMTSEHHIEWVEVNTDKESIKKFFNVNEKPVFNIPKNHKVKNVRAYCNIHGLWRRMNIDEINREDLILLALKNEIDSMNVYINLSQRVKNYFLKDRLNFLAGEEEKHKKYFEEFYKKTYLKEIVIPVEDVMPLPKVDISDPQKPISDILYEAMQSEIAAHEFYLDLSRVFKDDQKTSNMLKFFSSMEMIHYSILQIERENALKFEDYGNEIPMIHVGP
;
A
#
# COMPACT_ATOMS: atom_id res chain seq x y z
N MET A 1 -15.72 3.57 -10.11
CA MET A 1 -14.63 4.17 -10.92
C MET A 1 -13.65 3.07 -11.31
N ASN A 2 -13.12 3.13 -12.54
CA ASN A 2 -12.52 2.00 -13.28
C ASN A 2 -11.29 1.39 -12.59
N ILE A 3 -11.28 0.07 -12.34
CA ILE A 3 -10.08 -0.63 -11.87
C ILE A 3 -9.80 -1.82 -12.78
N LYS A 4 -8.90 -1.61 -13.74
CA LYS A 4 -8.32 -2.64 -14.59
C LYS A 4 -7.18 -3.30 -13.80
N LYS A 5 -7.07 -4.63 -13.88
CA LYS A 5 -6.03 -5.48 -13.30
C LYS A 5 -6.07 -5.79 -11.81
N ASP A 6 -7.20 -5.52 -11.16
CA ASP A 6 -7.45 -6.04 -9.81
C ASP A 6 -7.29 -7.56 -9.80
N ILE A 7 -6.66 -8.07 -8.75
CA ILE A 7 -6.56 -9.51 -8.50
C ILE A 7 -7.58 -9.86 -7.44
N LEU A 8 -8.44 -10.83 -7.71
CA LEU A 8 -9.35 -11.38 -6.72
C LEU A 8 -8.99 -12.84 -6.43
N LYS A 9 -9.09 -13.24 -5.17
CA LYS A 9 -8.84 -14.59 -4.70
C LYS A 9 -10.06 -15.17 -4.01
N CYS A 10 -10.39 -16.42 -4.32
CA CYS A 10 -11.37 -17.17 -3.56
C CYS A 10 -10.74 -17.67 -2.26
N THR A 11 -11.30 -17.30 -1.11
CA THR A 11 -10.78 -17.74 0.20
C THR A 11 -10.93 -19.25 0.42
N ASN A 12 -11.86 -19.90 -0.27
CA ASN A 12 -12.15 -21.33 -0.15
C ASN A 12 -11.26 -22.20 -1.06
N CYS A 13 -11.38 -22.06 -2.39
CA CYS A 13 -10.67 -22.91 -3.35
C CYS A 13 -9.35 -22.31 -3.86
N LYS A 14 -8.99 -21.11 -3.43
CA LYS A 14 -7.77 -20.39 -3.82
C LYS A 14 -7.65 -19.99 -5.29
N ASN A 15 -8.72 -20.13 -6.09
CA ASN A 15 -8.79 -19.55 -7.44
C ASN A 15 -8.44 -18.07 -7.42
N VAL A 16 -7.56 -17.66 -8.34
CA VAL A 16 -7.11 -16.28 -8.52
C VAL A 16 -7.56 -15.80 -9.90
N VAL A 17 -8.15 -14.61 -9.98
CA VAL A 17 -8.61 -14.00 -11.23
C VAL A 17 -8.08 -12.58 -11.36
N GLU A 18 -7.78 -12.17 -12.59
CA GLU A 18 -7.45 -10.78 -12.92
C GLU A 18 -8.60 -10.12 -13.67
N ILE A 19 -8.98 -8.91 -13.25
CA ILE A 19 -10.03 -8.13 -13.90
C ILE A 19 -9.47 -7.39 -15.13
N LEU A 20 -9.65 -7.94 -16.32
CA LEU A 20 -9.24 -7.25 -17.56
C LEU A 20 -10.18 -6.10 -17.94
N ARG A 21 -11.46 -6.20 -17.57
CA ARG A 21 -12.49 -5.16 -17.69
C ARG A 21 -13.48 -5.33 -16.54
N LYS A 22 -13.71 -4.28 -15.76
CA LYS A 22 -14.71 -4.27 -14.69
C LYS A 22 -16.11 -4.14 -15.31
N GLY A 23 -17.02 -5.04 -14.93
CA GLY A 23 -18.46 -4.90 -15.15
C GLY A 23 -19.17 -4.46 -13.87
N ASP A 24 -20.50 -4.32 -13.92
CA ASP A 24 -21.30 -3.84 -12.79
C ASP A 24 -21.58 -4.91 -11.72
N GLY A 25 -21.27 -6.18 -12.01
CA GLY A 25 -21.48 -7.31 -11.11
C GLY A 25 -20.29 -7.63 -10.21
N GLU A 26 -20.56 -8.21 -9.07
CA GLU A 26 -19.57 -8.81 -8.18
C GLU A 26 -19.21 -10.23 -8.66
N LEU A 27 -17.93 -10.63 -8.53
CA LEU A 27 -17.49 -11.96 -8.92
C LEU A 27 -17.62 -12.94 -7.75
N PHE A 28 -18.25 -14.08 -8.02
CA PHE A 28 -18.49 -15.13 -7.02
C PHE A 28 -17.70 -16.39 -7.35
N CYS A 29 -17.17 -17.03 -6.30
CA CYS A 29 -16.55 -18.34 -6.39
C CYS A 29 -16.87 -19.14 -5.12
N CYS A 30 -17.27 -20.41 -5.27
CA CYS A 30 -17.73 -21.25 -4.16
C CYS A 30 -18.89 -20.64 -3.35
N GLY A 31 -19.83 -19.96 -4.03
CA GLY A 31 -21.04 -19.41 -3.41
C GLY A 31 -20.83 -18.17 -2.54
N LYS A 32 -19.65 -17.55 -2.58
CA LYS A 32 -19.35 -16.30 -1.88
C LYS A 32 -18.66 -15.31 -2.82
N PRO A 33 -18.75 -14.00 -2.55
CA PRO A 33 -17.93 -13.01 -3.23
C PRO A 33 -16.44 -13.36 -3.16
N MET A 34 -15.71 -13.11 -4.24
CA MET A 34 -14.25 -13.18 -4.24
C MET A 34 -13.67 -11.95 -3.54
N VAL A 35 -12.54 -12.12 -2.85
CA VAL A 35 -11.89 -11.06 -2.08
C VAL A 35 -10.77 -10.43 -2.92
N LYS A 36 -10.66 -9.10 -2.94
CA LYS A 36 -9.55 -8.40 -3.60
C LYS A 36 -8.24 -8.67 -2.85
N GLU A 37 -7.20 -9.03 -3.60
CA GLU A 37 -5.83 -9.11 -3.08
C GLU A 37 -5.21 -7.71 -3.13
N GLU A 38 -5.10 -7.09 -1.96
CA GLU A 38 -4.37 -5.82 -1.82
C GLU A 38 -2.87 -6.08 -1.94
N SER A 39 -2.18 -5.24 -2.71
CA SER A 39 -0.74 -5.38 -2.90
C SER A 39 0.01 -4.87 -1.68
N LYS A 40 0.92 -5.69 -1.17
CA LYS A 40 1.90 -5.31 -0.15
C LYS A 40 3.09 -4.62 -0.81
N ASN A 41 3.68 -3.65 -0.13
CA ASN A 41 4.82 -2.89 -0.65
C ASN A 41 5.94 -2.66 0.37
N ASN A 42 5.72 -3.11 1.61
CA ASN A 42 6.71 -3.13 2.67
C ASN A 42 6.92 -4.58 3.11
N ASP A 43 8.17 -4.94 3.35
CA ASP A 43 8.62 -6.30 3.53
C ASP A 43 9.48 -6.43 4.79
N ASN A 44 8.80 -6.34 5.94
CA ASN A 44 9.41 -6.48 7.27
C ASN A 44 9.61 -7.95 7.69
N GLY A 45 9.26 -8.90 6.83
CA GLY A 45 9.43 -10.33 7.08
C GLY A 45 10.89 -10.79 6.94
N VAL A 46 11.18 -11.97 7.49
CA VAL A 46 12.44 -12.69 7.22
C VAL A 46 12.53 -13.05 5.74
N GLU A 47 11.40 -13.40 5.15
CA GLU A 47 11.29 -13.77 3.75
C GLU A 47 10.86 -12.59 2.89
N LYS A 48 11.67 -12.29 1.87
CA LYS A 48 11.47 -11.13 1.01
C LYS A 48 10.69 -11.47 -0.26
N HIS A 49 9.68 -10.65 -0.55
CA HIS A 49 8.75 -10.75 -1.67
C HIS A 49 8.64 -9.45 -2.46
N LEU A 50 9.16 -8.33 -1.94
CA LEU A 50 9.12 -7.06 -2.66
C LEU A 50 9.99 -7.18 -3.94
N PRO A 51 9.45 -6.83 -5.13
CA PRO A 51 10.27 -6.82 -6.34
C PRO A 51 11.42 -5.81 -6.23
N VAL A 52 12.63 -6.25 -6.56
CA VAL A 52 13.84 -5.44 -6.61
C VAL A 52 14.17 -5.15 -8.07
N ILE A 53 14.25 -3.86 -8.41
CA ILE A 53 14.55 -3.39 -9.76
C ILE A 53 16.01 -2.96 -9.80
N LYS A 54 16.84 -3.69 -10.55
CA LYS A 54 18.27 -3.37 -10.74
C LYS A 54 18.50 -2.92 -12.16
N GLU A 55 18.99 -1.71 -12.33
CA GLU A 55 19.37 -1.20 -13.63
C GLU A 55 20.71 -1.79 -14.09
N LYS A 56 20.76 -2.36 -15.30
CA LYS A 56 21.98 -2.85 -15.97
C LYS A 56 22.25 -2.01 -17.23
N GLU A 57 23.35 -2.26 -17.94
CA GLU A 57 23.69 -1.46 -19.12
C GLU A 57 22.62 -1.49 -20.23
N THR A 58 22.01 -2.65 -20.49
CA THR A 58 21.07 -2.86 -21.62
C THR A 58 19.65 -3.26 -21.20
N TYR A 59 19.42 -3.58 -19.93
CA TYR A 59 18.13 -4.03 -19.41
C TYR A 59 17.95 -3.67 -17.93
N PHE A 60 16.72 -3.78 -17.43
CA PHE A 60 16.37 -3.84 -16.01
C PHE A 60 16.24 -5.31 -15.59
N GLU A 61 16.96 -5.70 -14.55
CA GLU A 61 16.86 -7.00 -13.90
C GLU A 61 15.87 -6.89 -12.74
N ILE A 62 14.76 -7.61 -12.83
CA ILE A 62 13.70 -7.60 -11.83
C ILE A 62 13.74 -8.94 -11.10
N ALA A 63 14.14 -8.93 -9.84
CA ALA A 63 14.17 -10.11 -8.97
C ALA A 63 13.11 -9.98 -7.88
N VAL A 64 12.55 -11.09 -7.42
CA VAL A 64 11.62 -11.08 -6.28
C VAL A 64 12.38 -11.36 -4.98
N GLY A 65 12.30 -10.40 -4.05
CA GLY A 65 13.01 -10.41 -2.78
C GLY A 65 14.44 -9.84 -2.86
N GLU A 66 14.89 -9.19 -1.78
CA GLU A 66 16.32 -8.83 -1.62
C GLU A 66 17.19 -10.08 -1.46
N VAL A 67 16.66 -11.08 -0.75
CA VAL A 67 17.14 -12.46 -0.72
C VAL A 67 16.31 -13.26 -1.71
N GLU A 68 16.94 -14.18 -2.43
CA GLU A 68 16.26 -15.02 -3.42
C GLU A 68 15.05 -15.74 -2.79
N HIS A 69 13.87 -15.46 -3.32
CA HIS A 69 12.62 -16.06 -2.86
C HIS A 69 12.58 -17.57 -3.14
N PRO A 70 12.07 -18.41 -2.20
CA PRO A 70 11.90 -19.85 -2.42
C PRO A 70 11.03 -20.17 -3.63
N MET A 71 11.44 -21.15 -4.42
CA MET A 71 10.69 -21.61 -5.61
C MET A 71 10.42 -23.11 -5.52
N THR A 72 9.81 -23.56 -4.42
CA THR A 72 9.41 -24.96 -4.19
C THR A 72 7.98 -25.21 -4.68
N SER A 73 7.57 -26.48 -4.70
CA SER A 73 6.20 -26.87 -5.10
C SER A 73 5.13 -26.25 -4.21
N GLU A 74 5.42 -26.14 -2.92
CA GLU A 74 4.52 -25.61 -1.90
C GLU A 74 4.56 -24.08 -1.87
N HIS A 75 5.69 -23.48 -2.22
CA HIS A 75 5.94 -22.06 -2.09
C HIS A 75 6.77 -21.50 -3.24
N HIS A 76 6.13 -20.69 -4.09
CA HIS A 76 6.80 -20.06 -5.23
C HIS A 76 6.09 -18.77 -5.65
N ILE A 77 6.82 -17.96 -6.41
CA ILE A 77 6.24 -16.87 -7.20
C ILE A 77 5.56 -17.46 -8.42
N GLU A 78 4.26 -17.25 -8.56
CA GLU A 78 3.51 -17.72 -9.73
C GLU A 78 3.77 -16.81 -10.94
N TRP A 79 3.80 -15.50 -10.72
CA TRP A 79 4.01 -14.53 -11.79
C TRP A 79 4.59 -13.20 -11.31
N VAL A 80 5.23 -12.51 -12.25
CA VAL A 80 5.66 -11.12 -12.14
C VAL A 80 5.07 -10.33 -13.31
N GLU A 81 4.43 -9.21 -13.02
CA GLU A 81 3.96 -8.24 -14.01
C GLU A 81 4.80 -6.97 -13.94
N VAL A 82 5.31 -6.53 -15.09
CA VAL A 82 6.03 -5.27 -15.24
C VAL A 82 5.17 -4.31 -16.04
N ASN A 83 4.85 -3.17 -15.46
CA ASN A 83 4.14 -2.08 -16.12
C ASN A 83 5.15 -1.02 -16.58
N THR A 84 5.14 -0.73 -17.87
CA THR A 84 6.07 0.21 -18.51
C THR A 84 5.33 1.42 -19.08
N ASP A 85 6.04 2.33 -19.74
CA ASP A 85 5.46 3.41 -20.54
C ASP A 85 4.72 2.91 -21.80
N LYS A 86 5.08 1.74 -22.33
CA LYS A 86 4.56 1.22 -23.60
C LYS A 86 3.50 0.14 -23.40
N GLU A 87 3.75 -0.76 -22.47
CA GLU A 87 2.96 -1.97 -22.31
C GLU A 87 3.06 -2.54 -20.89
N SER A 88 2.31 -3.62 -20.67
CA SER A 88 2.42 -4.43 -19.49
C SER A 88 2.75 -5.86 -19.85
N ILE A 89 3.82 -6.37 -19.25
CA ILE A 89 4.40 -7.67 -19.59
C ILE A 89 4.32 -8.55 -18.35
N LYS A 90 3.63 -9.68 -18.45
CA LYS A 90 3.46 -10.64 -17.36
C LYS A 90 4.20 -11.93 -17.69
N LYS A 91 5.11 -12.34 -16.82
CA LYS A 91 5.83 -13.60 -16.90
C LYS A 91 5.32 -14.54 -15.80
N PHE A 92 4.93 -15.74 -16.18
CA PHE A 92 4.65 -16.84 -15.25
C PHE A 92 5.94 -17.65 -15.04
N PHE A 93 6.14 -18.13 -13.82
CA PHE A 93 7.31 -18.91 -13.45
C PHE A 93 6.92 -20.36 -13.15
N ASN A 94 7.86 -21.27 -13.41
CA ASN A 94 7.74 -22.64 -12.97
C ASN A 94 8.38 -22.82 -11.59
N VAL A 95 7.97 -23.86 -10.87
CA VAL A 95 8.67 -24.32 -9.68
C VAL A 95 10.13 -24.64 -10.02
N ASN A 96 11.06 -24.32 -9.11
CA ASN A 96 12.52 -24.37 -9.25
C ASN A 96 13.13 -23.42 -10.30
N GLU A 97 12.33 -22.58 -10.97
CA GLU A 97 12.83 -21.49 -11.81
C GLU A 97 13.16 -20.27 -10.95
N LYS A 98 14.31 -19.63 -11.16
CA LYS A 98 14.62 -18.38 -10.44
C LYS A 98 13.58 -17.30 -10.77
N PRO A 99 13.04 -16.56 -9.77
CA PRO A 99 12.00 -15.55 -10.00
C PRO A 99 12.64 -14.23 -10.49
N VAL A 100 13.32 -14.30 -11.65
CA VAL A 100 14.00 -13.18 -12.30
C VAL A 100 13.38 -12.92 -13.67
N PHE A 101 13.12 -11.64 -13.94
CA PHE A 101 12.58 -11.15 -15.19
C PHE A 101 13.37 -9.96 -15.72
N ASN A 102 13.91 -10.08 -16.93
CA ASN A 102 14.70 -9.02 -17.56
C ASN A 102 13.86 -8.24 -18.57
N ILE A 103 13.88 -6.91 -18.45
CA ILE A 103 13.15 -5.99 -19.33
C ILE A 103 14.13 -5.09 -20.07
N PRO A 104 14.12 -5.04 -21.42
CA PRO A 104 15.03 -4.18 -22.16
C PRO A 104 14.89 -2.69 -21.79
N LYS A 105 16.02 -1.97 -21.74
CA LYS A 105 16.08 -0.56 -21.28
C LYS A 105 15.30 0.44 -22.12
N ASN A 106 14.89 0.07 -23.32
CA ASN A 106 14.00 0.88 -24.14
C ASN A 106 12.56 0.92 -23.60
N HIS A 107 12.27 0.26 -22.48
CA HIS A 107 11.04 0.37 -21.70
C HIS A 107 11.32 1.10 -20.39
N LYS A 108 10.51 2.10 -20.07
CA LYS A 108 10.56 2.77 -18.77
C LYS A 108 9.72 1.98 -17.78
N VAL A 109 10.36 1.19 -16.94
CA VAL A 109 9.67 0.41 -15.89
C VAL A 109 9.07 1.39 -14.89
N LYS A 110 7.74 1.45 -14.78
CA LYS A 110 7.02 2.33 -13.84
C LYS A 110 6.72 1.63 -12.53
N ASN A 111 6.27 0.38 -12.60
CA ASN A 111 6.02 -0.46 -11.44
C ASN A 111 6.09 -1.94 -11.78
N VAL A 112 6.35 -2.74 -10.75
CA VAL A 112 6.42 -4.18 -10.81
C VAL A 112 5.48 -4.77 -9.77
N ARG A 113 4.75 -5.81 -10.14
CA ARG A 113 3.96 -6.63 -9.23
C ARG A 113 4.49 -8.05 -9.23
N ALA A 114 4.51 -8.70 -8.08
CA ALA A 114 4.82 -10.12 -7.95
C ALA A 114 3.71 -10.80 -7.14
N TYR A 115 3.35 -12.02 -7.51
CA TYR A 115 2.35 -12.79 -6.78
C TYR A 115 2.95 -14.11 -6.30
N CYS A 116 2.94 -14.27 -4.98
CA CYS A 116 3.30 -15.50 -4.30
C CYS A 116 2.04 -16.31 -3.99
N ASN A 117 2.09 -17.62 -4.26
CA ASN A 117 0.95 -18.51 -4.04
C ASN A 117 0.46 -18.51 -2.56
N ILE A 118 1.39 -18.36 -1.60
CA ILE A 118 1.10 -18.29 -0.16
C ILE A 118 0.85 -16.84 0.28
N HIS A 119 1.78 -15.94 -0.02
CA HIS A 119 1.83 -14.61 0.59
C HIS A 119 1.09 -13.52 -0.20
N GLY A 120 0.52 -13.86 -1.37
CA GLY A 120 -0.34 -12.97 -2.14
C GLY A 120 0.43 -11.96 -2.98
N LEU A 121 -0.21 -10.82 -3.22
CA LEU A 121 0.26 -9.80 -4.14
C LEU A 121 1.25 -8.81 -3.49
N TRP A 122 2.32 -8.51 -4.21
CA TRP A 122 3.36 -7.55 -3.85
C TRP A 122 3.57 -6.55 -4.98
N ARG A 123 4.00 -5.32 -4.65
CA ARG A 123 4.21 -4.25 -5.62
C ARG A 123 5.36 -3.34 -5.24
N ARG A 124 6.22 -3.03 -6.21
CA ARG A 124 7.27 -1.99 -6.12
C ARG A 124 7.06 -0.94 -7.21
N MET A 125 7.13 0.33 -6.84
CA MET A 125 7.19 1.45 -7.80
C MET A 125 8.64 1.74 -8.16
N ASN A 126 8.89 2.08 -9.42
CA ASN A 126 10.17 2.64 -9.85
C ASN A 126 10.02 4.17 -9.93
N ILE A 127 10.19 4.81 -8.79
CA ILE A 127 9.89 6.23 -8.60
C ILE A 127 10.75 7.12 -9.51
N ASP A 128 11.95 6.70 -9.87
CA ASP A 128 12.86 7.44 -10.76
C ASP A 128 12.35 7.57 -12.22
N GLU A 129 11.48 6.66 -12.67
CA GLU A 129 10.89 6.67 -14.01
C GLU A 129 9.50 7.34 -14.07
N ILE A 130 8.98 7.77 -12.92
CA ILE A 130 7.70 8.47 -12.81
C ILE A 130 7.97 9.97 -12.81
N ASN A 131 7.16 10.74 -13.52
CA ASN A 131 7.34 12.19 -13.52
C ASN A 131 7.02 12.80 -12.15
N ARG A 132 7.69 13.90 -11.83
CA ARG A 132 7.57 14.59 -10.53
C ARG A 132 6.16 15.09 -10.23
N GLU A 133 5.40 15.47 -11.25
CA GLU A 133 4.02 15.96 -11.10
C GLU A 133 3.11 14.85 -10.58
N ASP A 134 3.16 13.68 -11.21
CA ASP A 134 2.39 12.49 -10.82
C ASP A 134 2.78 12.00 -9.43
N LEU A 135 4.06 12.04 -9.06
CA LEU A 135 4.51 11.65 -7.72
C LEU A 135 3.95 12.56 -6.63
N ILE A 136 3.86 13.86 -6.88
CA ILE A 136 3.26 14.82 -5.94
C ILE A 136 1.75 14.63 -5.84
N LEU A 137 1.08 14.38 -6.97
CA LEU A 137 -0.36 14.05 -6.95
C LEU A 137 -0.64 12.73 -6.23
N LEU A 138 0.29 11.77 -6.32
CA LEU A 138 0.22 10.51 -5.60
C LEU A 138 0.38 10.71 -4.08
N ALA A 139 1.34 11.52 -3.68
CA ALA A 139 1.53 11.94 -2.28
C ALA A 139 0.26 12.60 -1.75
N LEU A 140 -0.28 13.58 -2.48
CA LEU A 140 -1.50 14.28 -2.09
C LEU A 140 -2.71 13.33 -1.95
N LYS A 141 -2.88 12.41 -2.89
CA LYS A 141 -3.94 11.39 -2.79
C LYS A 141 -3.78 10.55 -1.53
N ASN A 142 -2.54 10.18 -1.19
CA ASN A 142 -2.26 9.41 0.00
C ASN A 142 -2.67 10.13 1.28
N GLU A 143 -2.32 11.40 1.41
CA GLU A 143 -2.72 12.19 2.58
C GLU A 143 -4.23 12.30 2.73
N ILE A 144 -4.95 12.46 1.60
CA ILE A 144 -6.41 12.50 1.59
C ILE A 144 -6.98 11.16 2.06
N ASP A 145 -6.45 10.05 1.55
CA ASP A 145 -6.93 8.71 1.88
C ASP A 145 -6.66 8.36 3.35
N SER A 146 -5.44 8.58 3.87
CA SER A 146 -5.09 8.37 5.28
C SER A 146 -5.95 9.24 6.21
N MET A 147 -6.08 10.54 5.89
CA MET A 147 -6.95 11.45 6.65
C MET A 147 -8.39 10.93 6.74
N ASN A 148 -8.96 10.49 5.62
CA ASN A 148 -10.31 9.96 5.58
C ASN A 148 -10.45 8.66 6.39
N VAL A 149 -9.46 7.78 6.35
CA VAL A 149 -9.42 6.57 7.18
C VAL A 149 -9.51 6.94 8.66
N TYR A 150 -8.69 7.89 9.12
CA TYR A 150 -8.69 8.31 10.52
C TYR A 150 -9.98 8.99 10.95
N ILE A 151 -10.55 9.87 10.11
CA ILE A 151 -11.85 10.52 10.38
C ILE A 151 -12.96 9.48 10.50
N ASN A 152 -13.04 8.53 9.55
CA ASN A 152 -14.10 7.55 9.54
C ASN A 152 -13.94 6.54 10.70
N LEU A 153 -12.71 6.15 11.03
CA LEU A 153 -12.44 5.28 12.16
C LEU A 153 -12.76 5.98 13.50
N SER A 154 -12.49 7.28 13.62
CA SER A 154 -12.81 8.06 14.84
C SER A 154 -14.31 8.15 15.10
N GLN A 155 -15.12 8.09 14.04
CA GLN A 155 -16.59 8.03 14.12
C GLN A 155 -17.10 6.64 14.54
N ARG A 156 -16.35 5.59 14.20
CA ARG A 156 -16.71 4.19 14.51
C ARG A 156 -16.39 3.80 15.96
N VAL A 157 -15.31 4.32 16.53
CA VAL A 157 -14.87 3.95 17.87
C VAL A 157 -15.66 4.68 18.96
N LYS A 158 -15.99 3.98 20.04
CA LYS A 158 -16.64 4.56 21.23
C LYS A 158 -15.65 5.06 22.28
N ASN A 159 -14.43 4.51 22.29
CA ASN A 159 -13.39 4.88 23.25
C ASN A 159 -12.97 6.34 22.98
N TYR A 160 -13.18 7.21 23.97
CA TYR A 160 -12.90 8.63 23.86
C TYR A 160 -11.42 8.93 23.60
N PHE A 161 -10.51 8.23 24.30
CA PHE A 161 -9.07 8.41 24.11
C PHE A 161 -8.62 8.02 22.70
N LEU A 162 -9.07 6.86 22.21
CA LEU A 162 -8.77 6.41 20.85
C LEU A 162 -9.35 7.38 19.80
N LYS A 163 -10.57 7.87 20.03
CA LYS A 163 -11.20 8.87 19.17
C LYS A 163 -10.36 10.15 19.08
N ASP A 164 -9.89 10.68 20.20
CA ASP A 164 -9.04 11.87 20.24
C ASP A 164 -7.70 11.63 19.53
N ARG A 165 -7.10 10.44 19.67
CA ARG A 165 -5.88 10.06 18.94
C ARG A 165 -6.08 9.99 17.44
N LEU A 166 -7.18 9.40 16.97
CA LEU A 166 -7.51 9.33 15.55
C LEU A 166 -7.80 10.72 14.96
N ASN A 167 -8.52 11.57 15.70
CA ASN A 167 -8.73 12.96 15.27
C ASN A 167 -7.43 13.77 15.22
N PHE A 168 -6.49 13.50 16.15
CA PHE A 168 -5.16 14.08 16.10
C PHE A 168 -4.40 13.65 14.84
N LEU A 169 -4.35 12.34 14.55
CA LEU A 169 -3.72 11.82 13.32
C LEU A 169 -4.34 12.43 12.07
N ALA A 170 -5.67 12.46 11.95
CA ALA A 170 -6.36 13.11 10.83
C ALA A 170 -5.97 14.60 10.68
N GLY A 171 -5.77 15.31 11.80
CA GLY A 171 -5.33 16.70 11.79
C GLY A 171 -3.87 16.88 11.35
N GLU A 172 -3.00 15.92 11.62
CA GLU A 172 -1.62 15.91 11.09
C GLU A 172 -1.62 15.67 9.57
N GLU A 173 -2.37 14.68 9.08
CA GLU A 173 -2.49 14.41 7.63
C GLU A 173 -3.11 15.59 6.86
N GLU A 174 -4.03 16.33 7.48
CA GLU A 174 -4.58 17.54 6.87
C GLU A 174 -3.49 18.59 6.61
N LYS A 175 -2.46 18.67 7.47
CA LYS A 175 -1.33 19.59 7.28
C LYS A 175 -0.42 19.11 6.15
N HIS A 176 -0.14 17.81 6.06
CA HIS A 176 0.61 17.22 4.95
C HIS A 176 -0.11 17.45 3.61
N LYS A 177 -1.42 17.15 3.57
CA LYS A 177 -2.30 17.44 2.44
C LYS A 177 -2.18 18.90 1.99
N LYS A 178 -2.34 19.85 2.91
CA LYS A 178 -2.24 21.30 2.61
C LYS A 178 -0.89 21.67 2.01
N TYR A 179 0.20 21.10 2.52
CA TYR A 179 1.53 21.30 1.95
C TYR A 179 1.59 20.86 0.49
N PHE A 180 1.14 19.64 0.16
CA PHE A 180 1.17 19.15 -1.22
C PHE A 180 0.23 19.94 -2.15
N GLU A 181 -0.94 20.36 -1.67
CA GLU A 181 -1.84 21.23 -2.45
C GLU A 181 -1.19 22.57 -2.78
N GLU A 182 -0.55 23.21 -1.80
CA GLU A 182 0.16 24.47 -2.00
C GLU A 182 1.37 24.30 -2.91
N PHE A 183 2.17 23.26 -2.68
CA PHE A 183 3.33 22.94 -3.49
C PHE A 183 2.94 22.74 -4.95
N TYR A 184 1.90 21.93 -5.21
CA TYR A 184 1.41 21.65 -6.55
C TYR A 184 0.94 22.93 -7.26
N LYS A 185 0.08 23.72 -6.59
CA LYS A 185 -0.44 24.98 -7.15
C LYS A 185 0.67 25.98 -7.46
N LYS A 186 1.65 26.13 -6.56
CA LYS A 186 2.79 27.07 -6.74
C LYS A 186 3.73 26.61 -7.85
N THR A 187 3.95 25.31 -8.00
CA THR A 187 4.95 24.76 -8.92
C THR A 187 4.41 24.56 -10.34
N TYR A 188 3.21 23.98 -10.46
CA TYR A 188 2.64 23.59 -11.75
C TYR A 188 1.61 24.59 -12.30
N LEU A 189 1.07 25.48 -11.45
CA LEU A 189 0.07 26.50 -11.84
C LEU A 189 -1.17 25.91 -12.54
N LYS A 190 -1.55 24.67 -12.18
CA LYS A 190 -2.71 23.94 -12.70
C LYS A 190 -3.71 23.66 -11.59
N GLU A 191 -4.94 23.38 -11.99
CA GLU A 191 -5.93 22.78 -11.10
C GLU A 191 -5.50 21.36 -10.71
N ILE A 192 -5.78 21.00 -9.46
CA ILE A 192 -5.46 19.68 -8.93
C ILE A 192 -6.50 18.69 -9.46
N VAL A 193 -6.03 17.71 -10.22
CA VAL A 193 -6.83 16.55 -10.60
C VAL A 193 -6.20 15.33 -9.94
N ILE A 194 -6.86 14.82 -8.90
CA ILE A 194 -6.38 13.62 -8.20
C ILE A 194 -6.47 12.43 -9.15
N PRO A 195 -5.38 11.67 -9.35
CA PRO A 195 -5.39 10.51 -10.23
C PRO A 195 -6.41 9.48 -9.76
N VAL A 196 -7.26 9.02 -10.69
CA VAL A 196 -8.30 8.01 -10.43
C VAL A 196 -7.71 6.61 -10.32
N GLU A 197 -6.52 6.37 -10.89
CA GLU A 197 -5.90 5.05 -10.91
C GLU A 197 -5.32 4.64 -9.54
N ASP A 198 -5.44 3.36 -9.24
CA ASP A 198 -4.81 2.65 -8.10
C ASP A 198 -3.29 2.54 -8.34
N VAL A 199 -2.63 3.66 -8.65
CA VAL A 199 -1.17 3.76 -8.77
C VAL A 199 -0.50 3.87 -7.41
N MET A 200 -1.28 4.08 -6.35
CA MET A 200 -0.77 4.13 -5.00
C MET A 200 -0.14 2.79 -4.65
N PRO A 201 1.15 2.78 -4.28
CA PRO A 201 1.78 1.55 -3.80
C PRO A 201 1.29 1.16 -2.42
N LEU A 202 0.49 2.00 -1.76
CA LEU A 202 0.28 1.94 -0.34
C LEU A 202 -0.86 0.95 -0.01
N PRO A 203 -0.68 0.13 1.03
CA PRO A 203 -1.71 -0.80 1.48
C PRO A 203 -3.00 -0.05 1.78
N LYS A 204 -4.13 -0.57 1.32
CA LYS A 204 -5.43 0.00 1.68
C LYS A 204 -5.83 -0.43 3.08
N VAL A 205 -6.40 0.52 3.82
CA VAL A 205 -7.04 0.25 5.10
C VAL A 205 -8.53 0.06 4.85
N ASP A 206 -9.01 -1.17 5.02
CA ASP A 206 -10.43 -1.47 4.81
C ASP A 206 -11.22 -1.30 6.10
N ILE A 207 -12.05 -0.25 6.10
CA ILE A 207 -12.98 0.10 7.18
C ILE A 207 -14.44 -0.18 6.82
N SER A 208 -14.70 -0.76 5.64
CA SER A 208 -16.06 -0.96 5.13
C SER A 208 -16.83 -2.04 5.90
N ASP A 209 -16.14 -3.03 6.44
CA ASP A 209 -16.73 -4.04 7.32
C ASP A 209 -16.89 -3.48 8.75
N PRO A 210 -18.14 -3.26 9.22
CA PRO A 210 -18.40 -2.76 10.57
C PRO A 210 -18.09 -3.76 11.68
N GLN A 211 -17.87 -5.04 11.36
CA GLN A 211 -17.52 -6.08 12.34
C GLN A 211 -16.02 -6.36 12.43
N LYS A 212 -15.22 -5.89 11.47
CA LYS A 212 -13.76 -6.08 11.48
C LYS A 212 -13.14 -5.56 12.78
N PRO A 213 -12.31 -6.33 13.49
CA PRO A 213 -11.68 -5.88 14.73
C PRO A 213 -10.93 -4.55 14.56
N ILE A 214 -10.97 -3.71 15.58
CA ILE A 214 -10.28 -2.41 15.54
C ILE A 214 -8.77 -2.62 15.52
N SER A 215 -8.27 -3.64 16.21
CA SER A 215 -6.85 -3.99 16.18
C SER A 215 -6.32 -4.36 14.79
N ASP A 216 -7.14 -5.02 13.96
CA ASP A 216 -6.81 -5.37 12.58
C ASP A 216 -6.78 -4.14 11.67
N ILE A 217 -7.74 -3.22 11.85
CA ILE A 217 -7.77 -1.96 11.10
C ILE A 217 -6.56 -1.10 11.46
N LEU A 218 -6.22 -1.01 12.75
CA LEU A 218 -5.04 -0.28 13.21
C LEU A 218 -3.75 -0.92 12.68
N TYR A 219 -3.70 -2.25 12.57
CA TYR A 219 -2.57 -2.94 11.94
C TYR A 219 -2.40 -2.56 10.46
N GLU A 220 -3.50 -2.53 9.70
CA GLU A 220 -3.47 -2.09 8.29
C GLU A 220 -3.03 -0.64 8.16
N ALA A 221 -3.55 0.25 9.02
CA ALA A 221 -3.12 1.64 9.07
C ALA A 221 -1.63 1.77 9.38
N MET A 222 -1.10 1.00 10.33
CA MET A 222 0.35 0.92 10.59
C MET A 222 1.16 0.51 9.35
N GLN A 223 0.68 -0.47 8.58
CA GLN A 223 1.37 -0.86 7.34
C GLN A 223 1.33 0.26 6.30
N SER A 224 0.21 0.98 6.21
CA SER A 224 0.08 2.18 5.37
C SER A 224 1.08 3.28 5.77
N GLU A 225 1.26 3.53 7.07
CA GLU A 225 2.23 4.51 7.59
C GLU A 225 3.67 4.16 7.23
N ILE A 226 4.08 2.90 7.40
CA ILE A 226 5.44 2.49 7.02
C ILE A 226 5.64 2.63 5.50
N ALA A 227 4.63 2.25 4.74
CA ALA A 227 4.64 2.36 3.29
C ALA A 227 4.76 3.83 2.84
N ALA A 228 4.07 4.76 3.52
CA ALA A 228 4.16 6.20 3.28
C ALA A 228 5.54 6.75 3.68
N HIS A 229 6.09 6.32 4.82
CA HIS A 229 7.45 6.64 5.26
C HIS A 229 8.49 6.35 4.17
N GLU A 230 8.48 5.13 3.63
CA GLU A 230 9.39 4.72 2.55
C GLU A 230 9.17 5.52 1.27
N PHE A 231 7.91 5.74 0.90
CA PHE A 231 7.56 6.54 -0.27
C PHE A 231 8.12 7.97 -0.16
N TYR A 232 8.03 8.62 1.01
CA TYR A 232 8.58 9.96 1.21
C TYR A 232 10.11 10.00 1.26
N LEU A 233 10.78 8.96 1.76
CA LEU A 233 12.23 8.85 1.60
C LEU A 233 12.62 8.76 0.12
N ASP A 234 11.93 7.93 -0.65
CA ASP A 234 12.19 7.75 -2.09
C ASP A 234 11.92 9.06 -2.85
N LEU A 235 10.80 9.71 -2.57
CA LEU A 235 10.44 11.00 -3.16
C LEU A 235 11.46 12.08 -2.81
N SER A 236 11.99 12.10 -1.59
CA SER A 236 13.03 13.06 -1.20
C SER A 236 14.31 12.94 -2.05
N ARG A 237 14.61 11.75 -2.56
CA ARG A 237 15.75 11.50 -3.47
C ARG A 237 15.49 12.02 -4.87
N VAL A 238 14.25 11.90 -5.37
CA VAL A 238 13.84 12.48 -6.66
C VAL A 238 14.00 14.00 -6.66
N PHE A 239 13.71 14.65 -5.53
CA PHE A 239 13.82 16.10 -5.35
C PHE A 239 15.17 16.56 -4.77
N LYS A 240 16.24 15.76 -4.89
CA LYS A 240 17.58 16.10 -4.34
C LYS A 240 18.16 17.43 -4.84
N ASP A 241 17.73 17.89 -6.00
CA ASP A 241 18.08 19.18 -6.60
C ASP A 241 17.34 20.38 -5.97
N ASP A 242 16.21 20.14 -5.31
CA ASP A 242 15.51 21.13 -4.48
C ASP A 242 15.66 20.75 -3.00
N GLN A 243 16.72 21.28 -2.37
CA GLN A 243 17.06 20.94 -0.99
C GLN A 243 15.92 21.26 0.00
N LYS A 244 15.12 22.30 -0.25
CA LYS A 244 14.02 22.67 0.64
C LYS A 244 12.92 21.61 0.59
N THR A 245 12.53 21.20 -0.61
CA THR A 245 11.52 20.15 -0.82
C THR A 245 12.02 18.78 -0.35
N SER A 246 13.27 18.42 -0.69
CA SER A 246 13.91 17.18 -0.20
C SER A 246 13.92 17.08 1.33
N ASN A 247 14.29 18.16 2.02
CA ASN A 247 14.29 18.18 3.49
C ASN A 247 12.87 18.07 4.07
N MET A 248 11.88 18.71 3.45
CA MET A 248 10.49 18.61 3.90
C MET A 248 9.95 17.18 3.73
N LEU A 249 10.26 16.52 2.63
CA LEU A 249 9.84 15.13 2.40
C LEU A 249 10.48 14.15 3.40
N LYS A 250 11.75 14.37 3.78
CA LYS A 250 12.37 13.61 4.87
C LYS A 250 11.72 13.89 6.23
N PHE A 251 11.24 15.11 6.44
CA PHE A 251 10.49 15.45 7.65
C PHE A 251 9.16 14.71 7.69
N PHE A 252 8.35 14.72 6.61
CA PHE A 252 7.10 13.94 6.52
C PHE A 252 7.35 12.45 6.71
N SER A 253 8.35 11.90 6.02
CA SER A 253 8.79 10.52 6.25
C SER A 253 9.03 10.22 7.74
N SER A 254 9.66 11.13 8.49
CA SER A 254 9.88 10.95 9.93
C SER A 254 8.58 11.06 10.75
N MET A 255 7.63 11.91 10.31
CA MET A 255 6.31 12.04 10.92
C MET A 255 5.47 10.77 10.77
N GLU A 256 5.50 10.10 9.61
CA GLU A 256 4.77 8.83 9.44
C GLU A 256 5.22 7.75 10.41
N MET A 257 6.49 7.76 10.83
CA MET A 257 6.97 6.83 11.87
C MET A 257 6.46 7.19 13.27
N ILE A 258 6.15 8.47 13.51
CA ILE A 258 5.46 8.91 14.73
C ILE A 258 3.99 8.44 14.67
N HIS A 259 3.32 8.57 13.53
CA HIS A 259 1.96 8.06 13.32
C HIS A 259 1.90 6.55 13.55
N TYR A 260 2.83 5.80 12.94
CA TYR A 260 3.00 4.36 13.16
C TYR A 260 3.12 4.02 14.65
N SER A 261 3.93 4.76 15.40
CA SER A 261 4.17 4.51 16.83
C SER A 261 2.90 4.75 17.66
N ILE A 262 2.12 5.79 17.33
CA ILE A 262 0.83 6.05 17.96
C ILE A 262 -0.13 4.89 17.67
N LEU A 263 -0.27 4.50 16.41
CA LEU A 263 -1.15 3.40 16.00
C LEU A 263 -0.75 2.07 16.63
N GLN A 264 0.55 1.81 16.78
CA GLN A 264 1.05 0.60 17.43
C GLN A 264 0.57 0.52 18.89
N ILE A 265 0.71 1.60 19.65
CA ILE A 265 0.26 1.66 21.05
C ILE A 265 -1.26 1.45 21.13
N GLU A 266 -2.00 2.12 20.25
CA GLU A 266 -3.46 1.99 20.24
C GLU A 266 -3.93 0.59 19.80
N ARG A 267 -3.19 -0.06 18.90
CA ARG A 267 -3.44 -1.45 18.50
C ARG A 267 -3.22 -2.39 19.68
N GLU A 268 -2.13 -2.23 20.43
CA GLU A 268 -1.85 -3.04 21.62
C GLU A 268 -2.93 -2.86 22.70
N ASN A 269 -3.47 -1.65 22.84
CA ASN A 269 -4.62 -1.40 23.71
C ASN A 269 -5.88 -2.09 23.18
N ALA A 270 -6.18 -1.95 21.88
CA ALA A 270 -7.34 -2.58 21.25
C ALA A 270 -7.32 -4.11 21.40
N LEU A 271 -6.17 -4.76 21.17
CA LEU A 271 -6.00 -6.21 21.34
C LEU A 271 -6.36 -6.66 22.75
N LYS A 272 -5.89 -5.94 23.78
CA LYS A 272 -6.24 -6.24 25.17
C LYS A 272 -7.76 -6.19 25.36
N PHE A 273 -8.44 -5.15 24.88
CA PHE A 273 -9.89 -5.04 25.02
C PHE A 273 -10.66 -6.13 24.27
N GLU A 274 -10.21 -6.47 23.07
CA GLU A 274 -10.82 -7.52 22.23
C GLU A 274 -10.61 -8.92 22.83
N ASP A 275 -9.45 -9.20 23.42
CA ASP A 275 -9.15 -10.45 24.12
C ASP A 275 -9.92 -10.59 25.44
N TYR A 276 -9.99 -9.53 26.27
CA TYR A 276 -10.66 -9.57 27.59
C TYR A 276 -12.20 -9.48 27.50
N GLY A 277 -12.75 -9.03 26.37
CA GLY A 277 -14.19 -8.88 26.14
C GLY A 277 -14.98 -10.19 26.18
N ASN A 278 -14.31 -11.35 26.16
CA ASN A 278 -14.94 -12.67 26.21
C ASN A 278 -15.02 -13.29 27.62
N GLU A 279 -14.38 -12.75 28.67
CA GLU A 279 -14.28 -13.46 29.96
C GLU A 279 -14.52 -12.65 31.25
N ILE A 280 -14.73 -11.31 31.23
CA ILE A 280 -14.82 -10.55 32.50
C ILE A 280 -16.08 -9.67 32.60
N PRO A 281 -17.14 -10.13 33.32
CA PRO A 281 -18.39 -9.39 33.56
C PRO A 281 -18.23 -8.07 34.35
N MET A 282 -17.07 -7.85 34.97
CA MET A 282 -16.79 -6.71 35.86
C MET A 282 -15.98 -5.59 35.21
N ILE A 283 -15.54 -5.74 33.95
CA ILE A 283 -15.08 -4.57 33.19
C ILE A 283 -16.37 -3.89 32.72
N HIS A 284 -16.82 -2.93 33.52
CA HIS A 284 -17.90 -2.04 33.15
C HIS A 284 -17.55 -1.37 31.82
N VAL A 285 -18.11 -1.94 30.75
CA VAL A 285 -18.61 -1.17 29.63
C VAL A 285 -19.67 -0.25 30.23
N GLY A 286 -19.25 0.93 30.69
CA GLY A 286 -20.14 2.00 31.13
C GLY A 286 -20.87 2.63 29.94
N PRO A 287 -21.97 3.37 30.19
CA PRO A 287 -23.06 3.64 29.24
C PRO A 287 -22.65 4.31 27.92
#